data_AF-A0A2P2JDZ5-F1
#
_entry.id   AF-A0A2P2JDZ5-F1
#
_cell.length_a   1.000
_cell.length_b   1.000
_cell.length_c   1.000
_cell.angle_alpha   90.00
_cell.angle_beta   90.00
_cell.angle_gamma   90.00
#
_symmetry.space_group_name_H-M   'P 1'
#
loop_
_entity.id
_entity.type
_entity.pdbx_description
1 polymer ?
#
loop_
_entity_poly.entity_id
_entity_poly.type
_entity_poly.pdbx_seq_one_letter_code
_entity_poly.pdbx_strand_id
1 'polypeptide(L)'
;MTVTWTSGYGISDAEPFVEWGQKGDSMHSPAVTLTFSRRTMCGEPARTVGWRDPGFIHTSFLKDLWPNHVCVSPCNHLLYCSWLFF
;
A
#
# COMPACT_ATOMS: atom_id res chain seq x y z
N MET A 1 3.09 7.56 10.12
CA MET A 1 2.04 7.69 9.09
C MET A 1 1.78 6.31 8.52
N THR A 2 0.58 6.06 7.99
CA THR A 2 0.24 4.78 7.36
C THR A 2 -0.10 5.02 5.89
N VAL A 3 0.42 4.16 5.02
CA VAL A 3 0.17 4.19 3.59
C VAL A 3 -0.49 2.88 3.20
N THR A 4 -1.68 2.98 2.60
CA THR A 4 -2.47 1.82 2.16
C THR A 4 -2.82 1.95 0.69
N TRP A 5 -2.62 0.88 -0.08
CA TRP A 5 -2.88 0.84 -1.52
C TRP A 5 -3.34 -0.54 -1.97
N THR A 6 -3.83 -0.63 -3.20
CA THR A 6 -4.28 -1.88 -3.82
C THR A 6 -3.42 -2.25 -5.02
N SER A 7 -3.15 -3.55 -5.21
CA SER A 7 -2.46 -4.06 -6.41
C SER A 7 -3.01 -5.43 -6.84
N GLY A 8 -2.56 -5.91 -8.00
CA GLY A 8 -2.82 -7.27 -8.47
C GLY A 8 -1.80 -8.32 -8.01
N TYR A 9 -0.80 -7.93 -7.22
CA TYR A 9 0.32 -8.79 -6.81
C TYR A 9 0.17 -9.23 -5.35
N GLY A 10 0.17 -10.55 -5.13
CA GLY A 10 0.24 -11.14 -3.81
C GLY A 10 1.67 -11.21 -3.28
N ILE A 11 1.82 -11.65 -2.02
CA ILE A 11 3.14 -11.84 -1.39
C ILE A 11 3.99 -12.93 -2.06
N SER A 12 3.36 -13.81 -2.84
CA SER A 12 4.06 -14.82 -3.66
C SER A 12 4.58 -14.26 -4.97
N ASP A 13 4.04 -13.13 -5.42
CA ASP A 13 4.30 -12.57 -6.75
C ASP A 13 5.33 -11.43 -6.65
N ALA A 14 5.22 -10.60 -5.62
CA ALA A 14 6.15 -9.52 -5.34
C ALA A 14 6.20 -9.20 -3.84
N GLU A 15 7.36 -8.72 -3.35
CA GLU A 15 7.50 -8.19 -2.00
C GLU A 15 7.00 -6.73 -1.96
N PRO A 16 5.93 -6.41 -1.19
CA PRO A 16 5.38 -5.07 -1.17
C PRO A 16 6.08 -4.19 -0.12
N PHE A 17 6.53 -3.01 -0.53
CA PHE A 17 7.14 -2.02 0.34
C PHE A 17 6.81 -0.59 -0.13
N VAL A 18 7.03 0.37 0.75
CA VAL A 18 7.04 1.80 0.42
C VAL A 18 8.48 2.28 0.52
N GLU A 19 8.98 2.87 -0.55
CA GLU A 19 10.20 3.66 -0.53
C GLU A 19 9.84 5.10 -0.15
N TRP A 20 10.49 5.63 0.88
CA TRP A 20 10.27 6.99 1.33
C TRP A 20 11.50 7.57 2.01
N GLY A 21 11.64 8.89 1.96
CA GLY A 21 12.79 9.59 2.55
C GLY A 21 13.01 10.94 1.89
N GLN A 22 13.96 11.72 2.43
CA GLN A 22 14.35 13.00 1.85
C GLN A 22 15.27 12.77 0.64
N LYS A 23 15.38 13.75 -0.25
CA LYS A 23 16.26 13.63 -1.42
C LYS A 23 17.70 13.34 -0.98
N GLY A 24 18.20 12.14 -1.28
CA GLY A 24 19.54 11.67 -0.88
C GLY A 24 19.54 10.65 0.26
N ASP A 25 18.39 10.38 0.88
CA ASP A 25 18.19 9.33 1.88
C ASP A 25 16.92 8.53 1.53
N SER A 26 17.06 7.22 1.35
CA SER A 26 15.95 6.34 0.96
C SER A 26 15.79 5.24 2.00
N MET A 27 14.60 5.16 2.57
CA MET A 27 14.22 4.13 3.52
C MET A 27 13.12 3.26 2.93
N HIS A 28 13.28 1.95 3.09
CA HIS A 28 12.27 0.97 2.71
C HIS A 28 11.46 0.57 3.92
N SER A 29 10.14 0.63 3.82
CA SER A 29 9.23 0.14 4.85
C SER A 29 8.35 -0.98 4.29
N PRO A 30 8.49 -2.22 4.79
CA PRO A 30 7.73 -3.35 4.28
C PRO A 30 6.23 -3.14 4.54
N ALA A 31 5.41 -3.76 3.70
CA ALA A 31 3.97 -3.69 3.82
C ALA A 31 3.38 -5.05 4.19
N VAL A 32 2.35 -5.01 5.02
CA VAL A 32 1.49 -6.18 5.27
C VAL A 32 0.45 -6.24 4.17
N THR A 33 0.26 -7.43 3.61
CA THR A 33 -0.75 -7.67 2.57
C THR A 33 -1.94 -8.40 3.14
N LEU A 34 -3.14 -7.90 2.84
CA LEU A 34 -4.42 -8.50 3.16
C LEU A 34 -5.25 -8.65 1.89
N THR A 35 -6.08 -9.68 1.87
CA THR A 35 -7.11 -9.85 0.84
C THR A 35 -8.29 -10.59 1.45
N PHE A 36 -9.41 -10.61 0.76
CA PHE A 36 -10.59 -11.35 1.16
C PHE A 36 -11.26 -11.94 -0.06
N SER A 37 -11.81 -13.14 0.08
CA SER A 37 -12.49 -13.84 -1.02
C SER A 37 -14.00 -13.64 -0.96
N ARG A 38 -14.69 -13.97 -2.06
CA ARG A 38 -16.16 -13.98 -2.12
C ARG A 38 -16.81 -14.70 -0.95
N ARG A 39 -16.17 -15.77 -0.45
CA ARG A 39 -16.68 -16.60 0.65
C ARG A 39 -16.60 -15.94 2.02
N THR A 40 -15.84 -14.88 2.16
CA THR A 40 -15.78 -14.09 3.41
C THR A 40 -16.98 -13.15 3.56
N MET A 41 -17.72 -12.88 2.48
CA MET A 41 -18.89 -12.03 2.51
C MET A 41 -20.09 -12.74 3.15
N CYS A 42 -20.83 -12.02 3.99
CA CYS A 42 -21.95 -12.57 4.76
C CYS A 42 -23.15 -12.98 3.90
N GLY A 43 -23.44 -12.28 2.80
CA GLY A 43 -24.66 -12.50 2.01
C GLY A 43 -24.71 -11.68 0.73
N GLU A 44 -25.85 -11.75 0.05
CA GLU A 44 -26.10 -11.02 -1.20
C GLU A 44 -26.23 -9.50 -0.97
N PRO A 45 -25.84 -8.64 -1.92
CA PRO A 45 -25.24 -8.96 -3.23
C PRO A 45 -23.73 -9.15 -3.17
N ALA A 46 -23.08 -8.82 -2.04
CA ALA A 46 -21.63 -8.87 -1.87
C ALA A 46 -21.06 -10.28 -2.07
N ARG A 47 -21.83 -11.32 -1.71
CA ARG A 47 -21.51 -12.74 -1.95
C ARG A 47 -22.03 -13.26 -3.30
N THR A 48 -22.70 -12.44 -4.12
CA THR A 48 -23.28 -12.84 -5.41
C THR A 48 -22.91 -11.88 -6.53
N VAL A 49 -23.90 -11.25 -7.17
CA VAL A 49 -23.72 -10.47 -8.41
C VAL A 49 -22.91 -9.20 -8.19
N GLY A 50 -22.85 -8.71 -6.94
CA GLY A 50 -22.03 -7.57 -6.56
C GLY A 50 -20.57 -7.92 -6.28
N TRP A 51 -20.19 -9.21 -6.29
CA TRP A 51 -18.82 -9.60 -6.01
C TRP A 51 -17.88 -9.19 -7.15
N ARG A 52 -16.78 -8.54 -6.77
CA ARG A 52 -15.60 -8.32 -7.62
C ARG A 52 -14.36 -8.61 -6.79
N ASP A 53 -13.38 -9.26 -7.41
CA ASP A 53 -12.12 -9.56 -6.75
C ASP A 53 -11.39 -8.25 -6.39
N PRO A 54 -11.00 -8.05 -5.12
CA PRO A 54 -10.36 -6.81 -4.69
C PRO A 54 -8.85 -6.76 -5.01
N GLY A 55 -8.26 -7.85 -5.50
CA GLY A 55 -6.80 -8.01 -5.57
C GLY A 55 -6.20 -8.10 -4.17
N PHE A 56 -5.13 -7.34 -3.93
CA PHE A 56 -4.38 -7.31 -2.69
C PHE A 56 -4.30 -5.90 -2.12
N ILE A 57 -4.55 -5.77 -0.81
CA ILE A 57 -4.49 -4.52 -0.06
C ILE A 57 -3.21 -4.54 0.75
N HIS A 58 -2.31 -3.59 0.50
CA HIS A 58 -1.03 -3.49 1.19
C HIS A 58 -1.07 -2.31 2.16
N THR A 59 -0.52 -2.49 3.35
CA THR A 59 -0.41 -1.43 4.37
C THR A 59 1.01 -1.35 4.91
N SER A 60 1.67 -0.21 4.72
CA SER A 60 3.00 0.09 5.26
C SER A 60 2.94 1.16 6.35
N PHE A 61 3.85 1.06 7.32
CA PHE A 61 3.94 1.96 8.46
C PHE A 61 5.25 2.75 8.39
N LEU A 62 5.12 4.06 8.14
CA LEU A 62 6.23 5.00 8.10
C LEU A 62 6.45 5.52 9.53
N LYS A 63 7.58 5.15 10.13
CA LYS A 63 8.01 5.53 11.49
C LYS A 63 8.98 6.71 11.44
N ASP A 64 9.30 7.32 12.58
CA ASP A 64 10.36 8.33 12.70
C ASP A 64 10.24 9.54 11.75
N LEU A 65 9.00 9.92 11.45
CA LEU A 65 8.69 11.10 10.65
C LEU A 65 8.87 12.37 11.49
N TRP A 66 9.56 13.35 10.93
CA TRP A 66 9.72 14.65 11.54
C TRP A 66 8.40 15.44 11.48
N PRO A 67 7.96 16.05 12.59
CA PRO A 67 6.77 16.90 12.59
C PRO A 67 6.91 18.01 11.55
N ASN A 68 5.86 18.26 10.75
CA ASN A 68 5.78 19.26 9.67
C ASN A 68 6.57 18.97 8.38
N HIS A 69 7.21 17.80 8.23
CA HIS A 69 7.72 17.36 6.94
C HIS A 69 6.63 16.59 6.18
N VAL A 70 6.02 17.25 5.20
CA VAL A 70 4.87 16.76 4.44
C VAL A 70 5.31 15.70 3.43
N CYS A 71 4.94 14.44 3.68
CA CYS A 71 5.15 13.32 2.73
C CYS A 71 3.94 13.27 1.79
N VAL A 72 3.90 14.18 0.82
CA VAL A 72 2.82 14.21 -0.18
C VAL A 72 3.40 13.83 -1.54
N SER A 73 3.03 12.65 -2.02
CA SER A 73 3.04 12.34 -3.45
C SER A 73 1.73 12.91 -4.04
N PRO A 74 1.72 13.53 -5.24
CA PRO A 74 2.62 13.33 -6.37
C PRO A 74 3.61 14.49 -6.55
N CYS A 75 4.87 14.16 -6.82
CA CYS A 75 5.88 15.04 -7.42
C CYS A 75 5.68 16.55 -7.22
N ASN A 76 5.94 17.08 -6.01
CA ASN A 76 6.72 18.30 -5.88
C ASN A 76 7.10 18.60 -4.43
N HIS A 77 8.41 18.59 -4.22
CA HIS A 77 9.14 19.20 -3.10
C HIS A 77 8.78 18.73 -1.68
N LEU A 78 9.34 17.57 -1.31
CA LEU A 78 10.32 17.40 -0.20
C LEU A 78 10.50 15.92 0.16
N LEU A 79 9.63 15.03 -0.32
CA LEU A 79 9.70 13.59 -0.06
C LEU A 79 9.40 12.81 -1.35
N TYR A 80 10.27 11.85 -1.68
CA TYR A 80 10.09 10.92 -2.80
C TYR A 80 9.31 9.72 -2.28
N CYS A 81 8.14 9.43 -2.86
CA CYS A 81 7.36 8.25 -2.54
C CYS A 81 7.12 7.50 -3.85
N SER A 82 8.02 6.56 -4.15
CA SER A 82 7.95 5.77 -5.37
C SER A 82 7.38 4.41 -5.05
N TRP A 83 6.36 4.04 -5.82
CA TRP A 83 5.79 2.70 -5.84
C TRP A 83 6.64 1.85 -6.79
N LEU A 84 7.83 1.44 -6.35
CA LEU A 84 8.66 0.55 -7.15
C LEU A 84 8.13 -0.87 -7.04
N PHE A 85 7.42 -1.29 -8.08
CA PHE A 85 7.21 -2.70 -8.40
C PHE A 85 8.45 -3.16 -9.18
N PHE A 86 9.29 -4.01 -8.58
CA PHE A 86 10.22 -4.86 -9.31
C PHE A 86 9.69 -6.29 -9.32
#